data_AF-G4ZEW4-F1
#
_entry.id   AF-G4ZEW4-F1
#
_cell.length_a   1.000
_cell.length_b   1.000
_cell.length_c   1.000
_cell.angle_alpha   90.00
_cell.angle_beta   90.00
_cell.angle_gamma   90.00
#
_symmetry.space_group_name_H-M   'P 1'
#
loop_
_entity.id
_entity.type
_entity.pdbx_description
1 polymer ?
#
loop_
_entity_poly.entity_id
_entity_poly.type
_entity_poly.pdbx_seq_one_letter_code
_entity_poly.pdbx_strand_id
1 'polypeptide(L)'
;MTTNERLHGLLEVQRKRLLDAWFALQLTHYSGKYSIERMLSIDEYTRSTSLIRVVLVVLGVPLLVFALVIGQKSIALQDPSDGWQANHGFWVRVGIIGAVIGYAAACQLGTWLELSDLSSRQTAVFCCYKAAGFVAVGIAAVEMWVFPVPFFMLSLSMIWPMLLVGSLRLVVGSHSFQQIRSRQDHLRRLNRLGTLQGFLSVAYPAYQVLFKVANHTVYELPVLLLLPAFKVVM
;
A
#
# COMPACT_ATOMS: atom_id res chain seq x y z
N MET A 1 44.49 -14.42 29.74
CA MET A 1 43.27 -13.97 29.05
C MET A 1 43.53 -12.62 28.43
N THR A 2 43.78 -12.62 27.13
CA THR A 2 44.31 -11.48 26.39
C THR A 2 43.18 -10.53 26.01
N THR A 3 43.45 -9.23 25.94
CA THR A 3 42.50 -8.15 25.63
C THR A 3 41.69 -8.40 24.34
N ASN A 4 42.27 -9.19 23.43
CA ASN A 4 41.65 -9.59 22.17
C ASN A 4 40.46 -10.56 22.35
N GLU A 5 40.52 -11.48 23.32
CA GLU A 5 39.41 -12.40 23.63
C GLU A 5 38.20 -11.67 24.22
N ARG A 6 38.45 -10.61 25.02
CA ARG A 6 37.38 -9.76 25.56
C ARG A 6 36.71 -8.92 24.48
N LEU A 7 37.48 -8.36 23.55
CA LEU A 7 36.95 -7.61 22.41
C LEU A 7 36.11 -8.51 21.49
N HIS A 8 36.58 -9.72 21.21
CA HIS A 8 35.84 -10.68 20.39
C HIS A 8 34.53 -11.12 21.06
N GLY A 9 34.54 -11.33 22.38
CA GLY A 9 33.34 -11.62 23.16
C GLY A 9 32.32 -10.46 23.18
N LEU A 10 32.79 -9.22 23.30
CA LEU A 10 31.93 -8.03 23.25
C LEU A 10 31.30 -7.83 21.87
N LEU A 11 32.06 -8.07 20.80
CA LEU A 11 31.57 -8.00 19.42
C LEU A 11 30.54 -9.08 19.11
N GLU A 12 30.73 -10.31 19.58
CA GLU A 12 29.76 -11.41 19.47
C GLU A 12 28.44 -11.08 20.19
N VAL A 13 28.52 -10.51 21.40
CA VAL A 13 27.34 -10.11 22.18
C VAL A 13 26.61 -8.93 21.53
N GLN A 14 27.34 -7.92 21.03
CA GLN A 14 26.74 -6.81 20.28
C GLN A 14 26.12 -7.27 18.97
N ARG A 15 26.78 -8.19 18.24
CA ARG A 15 26.24 -8.80 17.02
C ARG A 15 24.94 -9.54 17.31
N LYS A 16 24.90 -10.37 18.35
CA LYS A 16 23.66 -11.07 18.75
C LYS A 16 22.56 -10.08 19.12
N ARG A 17 22.84 -9.07 19.94
CA ARG A 17 21.85 -8.03 20.31
C ARG A 17 21.33 -7.26 19.09
N LEU A 18 22.20 -6.92 18.14
CA LEU A 18 21.83 -6.25 16.91
C LEU A 18 21.00 -7.17 16.00
N LEU A 19 21.34 -8.45 15.90
CA LEU A 19 20.57 -9.44 15.15
C LEU A 19 19.20 -9.68 15.80
N ASP A 20 19.14 -9.83 17.12
CA ASP A 20 17.89 -10.03 17.85
C ASP A 20 17.00 -8.79 17.76
N ALA A 21 17.57 -7.59 17.86
CA ALA A 21 16.85 -6.34 17.63
C ALA A 21 16.40 -6.20 16.17
N TRP A 22 17.24 -6.58 15.21
CA TRP A 22 16.91 -6.59 13.77
C TRP A 22 15.77 -7.55 13.46
N PHE A 23 15.82 -8.78 14.00
CA PHE A 23 14.75 -9.77 13.86
C PHE A 23 13.48 -9.36 14.59
N ALA A 24 13.59 -8.69 15.74
CA ALA A 24 12.44 -8.13 16.45
C ALA A 24 11.80 -6.95 15.72
N LEU A 25 12.59 -6.16 14.98
CA LEU A 25 12.13 -5.04 14.15
C LEU A 25 11.54 -5.51 12.82
N GLN A 26 11.93 -6.67 12.29
CA GLN A 26 11.27 -7.22 11.11
C GLN A 26 9.81 -7.59 11.43
N LEU A 27 8.88 -6.67 11.14
CA LEU A 27 7.43 -6.91 11.23
C LEU A 27 6.97 -8.13 10.42
N THR A 28 7.75 -8.57 9.44
CA THR A 28 7.53 -9.81 8.70
C THR A 28 7.51 -11.06 9.60
N HIS A 29 8.20 -11.04 10.74
CA HIS A 29 8.20 -12.16 11.69
C HIS A 29 6.96 -12.16 12.61
N TYR A 30 6.43 -10.97 12.94
CA TYR A 30 5.31 -10.80 13.87
C TYR A 30 3.92 -10.61 13.21
N SER A 31 3.85 -10.42 11.89
CA SER A 31 2.56 -10.24 11.16
C SER A 31 1.74 -11.52 10.98
N GLY A 32 2.19 -12.63 11.55
CA GLY A 32 1.54 -13.94 11.45
C GLY A 32 2.54 -14.94 10.90
N LYS A 33 2.71 -16.03 11.65
CA LYS A 33 3.55 -17.18 11.31
C LYS A 33 3.46 -17.45 9.80
N TYR A 34 4.57 -17.35 9.07
CA TYR A 34 4.63 -17.93 7.74
C TYR A 34 4.20 -19.38 7.90
N SER A 35 3.00 -19.73 7.40
CA SER A 35 2.55 -21.11 7.52
C SER A 35 3.56 -21.98 6.79
N ILE A 36 4.00 -23.06 7.43
CA ILE A 36 4.85 -24.08 6.81
C ILE A 36 4.23 -24.52 5.47
N GLU A 37 2.90 -24.54 5.39
CA GLU A 37 2.14 -24.83 4.17
C GLU A 37 2.45 -23.86 3.02
N ARG A 38 2.64 -22.56 3.29
CA ARG A 38 3.02 -21.57 2.25
C ARG A 38 4.46 -21.74 1.79
N MET A 39 5.35 -22.15 2.69
CA MET A 39 6.74 -22.43 2.36
C MET A 39 6.87 -23.73 1.56
N LEU A 40 6.11 -24.76 1.92
CA LEU A 40 6.08 -26.01 1.17
C LEU A 40 5.41 -25.80 -0.20
N SER A 41 4.35 -24.99 -0.29
CA SER A 41 3.69 -24.73 -1.58
C SER A 41 4.56 -23.92 -2.54
N ILE A 42 5.40 -23.00 -2.05
CA ILE A 42 6.33 -22.26 -2.92
C ILE A 42 7.49 -23.15 -3.40
N ASP A 43 8.00 -24.05 -2.55
CA ASP A 43 9.02 -25.03 -2.93
C ASP A 43 8.48 -26.00 -3.98
N GLU A 44 7.30 -26.57 -3.74
CA GLU A 44 6.60 -27.45 -4.67
C GLU A 44 6.31 -26.75 -6.00
N TYR A 45 5.85 -25.50 -5.96
CA TYR A 45 5.62 -24.69 -7.17
C TYR A 45 6.91 -24.49 -7.95
N THR A 46 8.01 -24.15 -7.29
CA THR A 46 9.31 -23.90 -7.95
C THR A 46 9.89 -25.17 -8.57
N ARG A 47 9.68 -26.33 -7.95
CA ARG A 47 10.13 -27.63 -8.47
C ARG A 47 9.27 -28.15 -9.64
N SER A 48 7.96 -27.92 -9.60
CA SER A 48 7.02 -28.51 -10.56
C SER A 48 6.71 -27.61 -11.76
N THR A 49 7.05 -26.31 -11.73
CA THR A 49 6.74 -25.38 -12.82
C THR A 49 7.93 -25.06 -13.72
N SER A 50 7.63 -24.79 -14.98
CA SER A 50 8.65 -24.39 -15.97
C SER A 50 9.20 -23.00 -15.67
N LEU A 51 10.49 -22.79 -15.97
CA LEU A 51 11.15 -21.48 -15.82
C LEU A 51 10.40 -20.35 -16.53
N ILE A 52 9.78 -20.64 -17.69
CA ILE A 52 8.97 -19.67 -18.44
C ILE A 52 7.79 -19.18 -17.60
N ARG A 53 7.07 -20.09 -16.91
CA ARG A 53 5.95 -19.71 -16.04
C ARG A 53 6.43 -18.89 -14.85
N VAL A 54 7.56 -19.23 -14.26
CA VAL A 54 8.17 -18.46 -13.16
C VAL A 54 8.52 -17.04 -13.63
N VAL A 55 9.21 -16.91 -14.76
CA VAL A 55 9.58 -15.61 -15.34
C VAL A 55 8.33 -14.79 -15.67
N LEU A 56 7.30 -15.39 -16.27
CA LEU A 56 6.04 -14.71 -16.58
C LEU A 56 5.30 -14.23 -15.32
N VAL A 57 5.30 -15.01 -14.24
CA VAL A 57 4.67 -14.60 -12.98
C VAL A 57 5.45 -13.45 -12.31
N VAL A 58 6.77 -13.57 -12.27
CA VAL A 58 7.65 -12.58 -11.61
C VAL A 58 7.68 -11.26 -12.38
N LEU A 59 7.78 -11.30 -13.70
CA LEU A 59 7.84 -10.09 -14.54
C LEU A 59 6.46 -9.59 -14.93
N GLY A 60 5.47 -10.46 -15.10
CA GLY A 60 4.15 -10.11 -15.61
C GLY A 60 3.38 -9.17 -14.69
N VAL A 61 3.45 -9.38 -13.37
CA VAL A 61 2.79 -8.48 -12.41
C VAL A 61 3.38 -7.06 -12.46
N PRO A 62 4.72 -6.86 -12.36
CA PRO A 62 5.33 -5.55 -12.61
C PRO A 62 5.02 -4.97 -13.98
N LEU A 63 5.07 -5.77 -15.05
CA LEU A 63 4.80 -5.30 -16.41
C LEU A 63 3.37 -4.80 -16.56
N LEU A 64 2.40 -5.51 -15.97
CA LEU A 64 1.00 -5.11 -15.96
C LEU A 64 0.84 -3.75 -15.26
N VAL A 65 1.51 -3.56 -14.12
CA VAL A 65 1.50 -2.28 -13.40
C VAL A 65 2.12 -1.17 -14.26
N PHE A 66 3.25 -1.42 -14.91
CA PHE A 66 3.86 -0.46 -15.82
C PHE A 66 2.95 -0.10 -16.99
N ALA A 67 2.31 -1.08 -17.61
CA ALA A 67 1.37 -0.87 -18.70
C ALA A 67 0.18 0.00 -18.26
N LEU A 68 -0.37 -0.25 -17.07
CA LEU A 68 -1.43 0.58 -16.49
C LEU A 68 -0.97 2.02 -16.25
N VAL A 69 0.22 2.22 -15.68
CA VAL A 69 0.78 3.56 -15.40
C VAL A 69 1.07 4.32 -16.70
N ILE A 70 1.63 3.65 -17.71
CA ILE A 70 1.89 4.26 -19.02
C ILE A 70 0.57 4.57 -19.72
N GLY A 71 -0.40 3.66 -19.69
CA GLY A 71 -1.74 3.88 -20.24
C GLY A 71 -2.43 5.09 -19.60
N GLN A 72 -2.31 5.26 -18.29
CA GLN A 72 -2.79 6.47 -17.61
C GLN A 72 -2.09 7.74 -18.10
N LYS A 73 -0.77 7.70 -18.34
CA LYS A 73 -0.03 8.85 -18.88
C LYS A 73 -0.48 9.26 -20.27
N SER A 74 -0.95 8.31 -21.09
CA SER A 74 -1.48 8.59 -22.44
C SER A 74 -2.80 9.36 -22.45
N ILE A 75 -3.55 9.38 -21.34
CA ILE A 75 -4.79 10.14 -21.21
C ILE A 75 -4.42 11.62 -21.09
N ALA A 76 -4.66 12.45 -22.11
CA ALA A 76 -4.28 13.86 -22.08
C ALA A 76 -4.90 14.59 -20.87
N LEU A 77 -4.07 15.36 -20.16
CA LEU A 77 -4.54 16.32 -19.15
C LEU A 77 -4.78 17.65 -19.86
N GLN A 78 -5.91 18.28 -19.57
CA GLN A 78 -6.21 19.65 -20.02
C GLN A 78 -5.46 20.67 -19.15
N ASP A 79 -5.41 21.93 -19.61
CA ASP A 79 -4.85 23.01 -18.80
C ASP A 79 -5.63 23.13 -17.49
N PRO A 80 -4.97 23.11 -16.32
CA PRO A 80 -5.64 23.35 -15.05
C PRO A 80 -6.36 24.70 -14.97
N SER A 81 -5.96 25.72 -15.74
CA SER A 81 -6.62 27.02 -15.77
C SER A 81 -8.04 26.98 -16.31
N ASP A 82 -8.35 26.00 -17.17
CA ASP A 82 -9.68 25.85 -17.78
C ASP A 82 -10.72 25.29 -16.79
N GLY A 83 -10.29 25.03 -15.55
CA GLY A 83 -11.12 24.55 -14.47
C GLY A 83 -11.38 23.05 -14.53
N TRP A 84 -12.07 22.57 -13.50
CA TRP A 84 -12.23 21.14 -13.27
C TRP A 84 -13.24 20.48 -14.22
N GLN A 85 -14.19 21.24 -14.75
CA GLN A 85 -15.21 20.75 -15.69
C GLN A 85 -14.62 20.43 -17.07
N ALA A 86 -13.64 21.21 -17.52
CA ALA A 86 -12.93 20.96 -18.77
C ALA A 86 -11.96 19.76 -18.66
N ASN A 87 -11.49 19.45 -17.45
CA ASN A 87 -10.45 18.45 -17.20
C ASN A 87 -10.99 17.01 -17.03
N HIS A 88 -11.68 16.50 -18.04
CA HIS A 88 -12.23 15.14 -18.04
C HIS A 88 -11.13 14.06 -17.94
N GLY A 89 -9.95 14.30 -18.52
CA GLY A 89 -8.84 13.37 -18.46
C GLY A 89 -8.33 13.15 -17.04
N PHE A 90 -8.34 14.20 -16.22
CA PHE A 90 -8.01 14.11 -14.80
C PHE A 90 -8.99 13.18 -14.07
N TRP A 91 -10.30 13.35 -14.25
CA TRP A 91 -11.31 12.53 -13.58
C TRP A 91 -11.26 11.06 -13.99
N VAL A 92 -10.98 10.76 -15.26
CA VAL A 92 -10.76 9.38 -15.72
C VAL A 92 -9.57 8.75 -15.01
N ARG A 93 -8.43 9.46 -14.90
CA ARG A 93 -7.25 8.98 -14.17
C ARG A 93 -7.57 8.72 -12.69
N VAL A 94 -8.32 9.60 -12.04
CA VAL A 94 -8.77 9.43 -10.64
C VAL A 94 -9.66 8.19 -10.49
N GLY A 95 -10.59 7.98 -11.42
CA GLY A 95 -11.44 6.78 -11.46
C GLY A 95 -10.65 5.49 -11.60
N ILE A 96 -9.66 5.45 -12.50
CA ILE A 96 -8.77 4.27 -12.67
C ILE A 96 -7.98 4.01 -11.38
N ILE A 97 -7.41 5.06 -10.75
CA ILE A 97 -6.71 4.92 -9.47
C ILE A 97 -7.65 4.36 -8.40
N GLY A 98 -8.87 4.88 -8.29
CA GLY A 98 -9.88 4.39 -7.37
C GLY A 98 -10.23 2.92 -7.60
N ALA A 99 -10.36 2.49 -8.86
CA ALA A 99 -10.62 1.09 -9.22
C ALA A 99 -9.45 0.17 -8.84
N VAL A 100 -8.21 0.56 -9.15
CA VAL A 100 -7.00 -0.22 -8.82
C VAL A 100 -6.83 -0.36 -7.31
N ILE A 101 -7.02 0.74 -6.56
CA ILE A 101 -7.00 0.70 -5.09
C ILE A 101 -8.13 -0.18 -4.54
N GLY A 102 -9.31 -0.12 -5.16
CA GLY A 102 -10.44 -0.98 -4.83
C GLY A 102 -10.12 -2.45 -5.03
N TYR A 103 -9.50 -2.80 -6.15
CA TYR A 103 -9.10 -4.18 -6.46
C TYR A 103 -8.03 -4.69 -5.49
N ALA A 104 -7.00 -3.89 -5.22
CA ALA A 104 -5.96 -4.24 -4.25
C ALA A 104 -6.54 -4.49 -2.85
N ALA A 105 -7.45 -3.63 -2.39
CA ALA A 105 -8.15 -3.81 -1.12
C ALA A 105 -9.05 -5.06 -1.13
N ALA A 106 -9.73 -5.37 -2.23
CA ALA A 106 -10.53 -6.59 -2.37
C ALA A 106 -9.67 -7.87 -2.27
N CYS A 107 -8.47 -7.88 -2.85
CA CYS A 107 -7.53 -9.00 -2.71
C CYS A 107 -6.97 -9.14 -1.29
N GLN A 108 -6.83 -8.03 -0.56
CA GLN A 108 -6.28 -8.02 0.80
C GLN A 108 -7.36 -8.17 1.88
N LEU A 109 -8.63 -8.12 1.51
CA LEU A 109 -9.75 -8.12 2.45
C LEU A 109 -9.87 -9.42 3.25
N GLY A 110 -9.66 -10.57 2.59
CA GLY A 110 -9.63 -11.87 3.24
C GLY A 110 -8.50 -11.98 4.26
N THR A 111 -7.33 -11.41 3.96
CA THR A 111 -6.20 -11.41 4.91
C THR A 111 -6.36 -10.40 6.04
N TRP A 112 -7.00 -9.26 5.79
CA TRP A 112 -7.20 -8.21 6.80
C TRP A 112 -8.30 -8.54 7.81
N LEU A 113 -9.40 -9.14 7.35
CA LEU A 113 -10.61 -9.35 8.15
C LEU A 113 -10.94 -10.83 8.40
N GLU A 114 -10.09 -11.76 7.95
CA GLU A 114 -10.32 -13.22 8.05
C GLU A 114 -11.67 -13.62 7.43
N LEU A 115 -12.06 -12.94 6.34
CA LEU A 115 -13.28 -13.18 5.60
C LEU A 115 -13.03 -14.13 4.42
N SER A 116 -14.09 -14.80 3.97
CA SER A 116 -14.08 -15.49 2.70
C SER A 116 -13.78 -14.52 1.56
N ASP A 117 -13.05 -15.00 0.54
CA ASP A 117 -12.73 -14.21 -0.64
C ASP A 117 -14.00 -13.68 -1.32
N LEU A 118 -13.93 -12.43 -1.78
CA LEU A 118 -15.03 -11.81 -2.51
C LEU A 118 -15.23 -12.48 -3.86
N SER A 119 -16.50 -12.76 -4.22
CA SER A 119 -16.86 -13.21 -5.56
C SER A 119 -16.42 -12.18 -6.62
N SER A 120 -16.12 -12.61 -7.84
CA SER A 120 -15.74 -11.70 -8.94
C SER A 120 -16.76 -10.57 -9.17
N ARG A 121 -18.06 -10.85 -8.98
CA ARG A 121 -19.12 -9.83 -9.06
C ARG A 121 -19.02 -8.82 -7.91
N GLN A 122 -18.78 -9.30 -6.70
CA GLN A 122 -18.59 -8.47 -5.51
C GLN A 122 -17.35 -7.59 -5.63
N THR A 123 -16.24 -8.14 -6.13
CA THR A 123 -15.01 -7.40 -6.42
C THR A 123 -15.23 -6.33 -7.48
N ALA A 124 -15.96 -6.62 -8.56
CA ALA A 124 -16.29 -5.62 -9.58
C ALA A 124 -17.12 -4.46 -9.00
N VAL A 125 -18.17 -4.78 -8.22
CA VAL A 125 -18.99 -3.77 -7.53
C VAL A 125 -18.15 -2.94 -6.56
N PHE A 126 -17.26 -3.58 -5.80
CA PHE A 126 -16.34 -2.90 -4.89
C PHE A 126 -15.43 -1.92 -5.63
N CYS A 127 -14.84 -2.32 -6.76
CA CYS A 127 -13.98 -1.47 -7.58
C CYS A 127 -14.74 -0.29 -8.18
N CYS A 128 -15.92 -0.53 -8.74
CA CYS A 128 -16.77 0.52 -9.30
C CYS A 128 -17.20 1.54 -8.25
N TYR A 129 -17.61 1.08 -7.06
CA TYR A 129 -17.95 1.95 -5.95
C TYR A 129 -16.75 2.81 -5.52
N LYS A 130 -15.56 2.22 -5.42
CA LYS A 130 -14.33 2.97 -5.08
C LYS A 130 -13.98 3.99 -6.17
N ALA A 131 -14.04 3.62 -7.45
CA ALA A 131 -13.80 4.54 -8.55
C ALA A 131 -14.76 5.74 -8.53
N ALA A 132 -16.07 5.47 -8.43
CA ALA A 132 -17.10 6.52 -8.37
C ALA A 132 -16.96 7.38 -7.11
N GLY A 133 -16.70 6.77 -5.95
CA GLY A 133 -16.53 7.47 -4.69
C GLY A 133 -15.34 8.43 -4.69
N PHE A 134 -14.20 8.01 -5.24
CA PHE A 134 -13.01 8.88 -5.38
C PHE A 134 -13.29 10.08 -6.30
N VAL A 135 -13.95 9.86 -7.44
CA VAL A 135 -14.31 10.95 -8.37
C VAL A 135 -15.33 11.90 -7.73
N ALA A 136 -16.40 11.38 -7.13
CA ALA A 136 -17.44 12.21 -6.51
C ALA A 136 -16.90 13.06 -5.36
N VAL A 137 -16.10 12.46 -4.47
CA VAL A 137 -15.43 13.18 -3.38
C VAL A 137 -14.45 14.21 -3.93
N GLY A 138 -13.71 13.86 -4.98
CA GLY A 138 -12.80 14.78 -5.64
C GLY A 138 -13.51 15.99 -6.24
N ILE A 139 -14.62 15.78 -6.95
CA ILE A 139 -15.46 16.86 -7.50
C ILE A 139 -15.98 17.74 -6.36
N ALA A 140 -16.55 17.15 -5.30
CA ALA A 140 -17.03 17.90 -4.15
C ALA A 140 -15.92 18.74 -3.48
N ALA A 141 -14.71 18.20 -3.37
CA ALA A 141 -13.57 18.93 -2.81
C ALA A 141 -13.15 20.11 -3.70
N VAL A 142 -13.23 19.95 -5.02
CA VAL A 142 -12.92 21.00 -6.00
C VAL A 142 -14.06 22.00 -6.18
N GLU A 143 -15.29 21.67 -5.80
CA GLU A 143 -16.38 22.64 -5.69
C GLU A 143 -16.24 23.51 -4.43
N MET A 144 -15.76 22.93 -3.33
CA MET A 144 -15.49 23.65 -2.08
C MET A 144 -14.16 24.42 -2.08
N TRP A 145 -13.28 24.14 -3.03
CA TRP A 145 -11.93 24.69 -3.11
C TRP A 145 -11.58 25.13 -4.54
N VAL A 146 -10.40 25.69 -4.79
CA VAL A 146 -9.95 26.04 -6.15
C VAL A 146 -9.26 24.84 -6.82
N PHE A 147 -9.56 24.59 -8.10
CA PHE A 147 -8.85 23.61 -8.92
C PHE A 147 -7.49 24.18 -9.40
N PRO A 148 -6.39 23.40 -9.36
CA PRO A 148 -6.25 22.06 -8.81
C PRO A 148 -6.06 22.07 -7.28
N VAL A 149 -6.68 21.09 -6.60
CA VAL A 149 -6.54 20.94 -5.14
C VAL A 149 -5.10 20.56 -4.79
N PRO A 150 -4.43 21.31 -3.89
CA PRO A 150 -3.08 20.99 -3.48
C PRO A 150 -3.04 19.64 -2.76
N PHE A 151 -2.03 18.82 -3.06
CA PHE A 151 -1.87 17.49 -2.49
C PHE A 151 -3.11 16.58 -2.65
N PHE A 152 -3.83 16.69 -3.77
CA PHE A 152 -5.09 15.97 -4.03
C PHE A 152 -5.08 14.47 -3.64
N MET A 153 -4.01 13.74 -3.97
CA MET A 153 -3.88 12.32 -3.60
C MET A 153 -3.76 12.10 -2.08
N LEU A 154 -3.09 13.02 -1.39
CA LEU A 154 -3.00 13.00 0.07
C LEU A 154 -4.37 13.28 0.69
N SER A 155 -5.11 14.27 0.17
CA SER A 155 -6.46 14.59 0.65
C SER A 155 -7.42 13.41 0.46
N LEU A 156 -7.35 12.73 -0.68
CA LEU A 156 -8.13 11.51 -0.93
C LEU A 156 -7.76 10.35 0.00
N SER A 157 -6.49 10.26 0.42
CA SER A 157 -6.03 9.20 1.35
C SER A 157 -6.76 9.24 2.69
N MET A 158 -7.14 10.43 3.16
CA MET A 158 -7.90 10.61 4.40
C MET A 158 -9.33 10.05 4.30
N ILE A 159 -9.90 10.04 3.10
CA ILE A 159 -11.29 9.63 2.84
C ILE A 159 -11.37 8.14 2.45
N TRP A 160 -10.23 7.54 2.10
CA TRP A 160 -10.11 6.11 1.80
C TRP A 160 -10.78 5.15 2.81
N PRO A 161 -10.59 5.29 4.14
CA PRO A 161 -11.19 4.36 5.10
C PRO A 161 -12.72 4.48 5.15
N MET A 162 -13.27 5.68 4.94
CA MET A 162 -14.73 5.87 4.86
C MET A 162 -15.30 5.15 3.63
N LEU A 163 -14.63 5.28 2.48
CA LEU A 163 -15.01 4.59 1.26
C LEU A 163 -14.85 3.06 1.37
N LEU A 164 -13.85 2.59 2.11
CA LEU A 164 -13.65 1.16 2.41
C LEU A 164 -14.79 0.59 3.26
N VAL A 165 -15.19 1.30 4.31
CA VAL A 165 -16.32 0.90 5.16
C VAL A 165 -17.63 0.91 4.36
N GLY A 166 -17.85 1.93 3.53
CA GLY A 166 -19.00 2.01 2.64
C GLY A 166 -19.06 0.86 1.64
N SER A 167 -17.96 0.56 0.96
CA SER A 167 -17.89 -0.53 -0.01
C SER A 167 -18.07 -1.90 0.64
N LEU A 168 -17.52 -2.11 1.85
CA LEU A 168 -17.73 -3.32 2.62
C LEU A 168 -19.19 -3.53 3.01
N ARG A 169 -19.85 -2.48 3.51
CA ARG A 169 -21.27 -2.53 3.85
C ARG A 169 -22.13 -2.87 2.64
N LEU A 170 -21.79 -2.32 1.47
CA LEU A 170 -22.51 -2.54 0.23
C LEU A 170 -22.34 -3.98 -0.30
N VAL A 171 -21.13 -4.54 -0.21
CA VAL A 171 -20.79 -5.86 -0.76
C VAL A 171 -21.14 -7.03 0.16
N VAL A 172 -20.88 -6.88 1.46
CA VAL A 172 -21.09 -7.91 2.48
C VAL A 172 -22.49 -7.86 3.07
N GLY A 173 -23.19 -6.73 2.91
CA GLY A 173 -24.54 -6.51 3.42
C GLY A 173 -24.55 -6.04 4.88
N SER A 174 -25.64 -5.36 5.27
CA SER A 174 -25.73 -4.67 6.57
C SER A 174 -25.66 -5.64 7.76
N HIS A 175 -26.24 -6.84 7.64
CA HIS A 175 -26.31 -7.82 8.73
C HIS A 175 -24.94 -8.43 9.05
N SER A 176 -24.25 -8.95 8.04
CA SER A 176 -22.90 -9.50 8.18
C SER A 176 -21.86 -8.42 8.53
N PHE A 177 -22.04 -7.18 8.05
CA PHE A 177 -21.22 -6.04 8.44
C PHE A 177 -21.36 -5.71 9.95
N GLN A 178 -22.56 -5.85 10.51
CA GLN A 178 -22.80 -5.60 11.94
C GLN A 178 -22.07 -6.61 12.82
N GLN A 179 -21.96 -7.86 12.36
CA GLN A 179 -21.18 -8.93 13.00
C GLN A 179 -19.66 -8.71 12.89
N ILE A 180 -19.17 -8.12 11.80
CA ILE A 180 -17.77 -7.70 11.67
C ILE A 180 -17.50 -6.52 12.60
N ARG A 181 -18.43 -5.56 12.68
CA ARG A 181 -18.33 -4.37 13.52
C ARG A 181 -18.35 -4.71 15.02
N SER A 182 -19.04 -5.77 15.44
CA SER A 182 -19.05 -6.21 16.84
C SER A 182 -17.71 -6.82 17.29
N ARG A 183 -16.87 -7.26 16.34
CA ARG A 183 -15.51 -7.76 16.62
C ARG A 183 -14.52 -6.60 16.63
N GLN A 184 -14.27 -6.04 17.81
CA GLN A 184 -13.37 -4.89 17.99
C GLN A 184 -11.94 -5.13 17.45
N ASP A 185 -11.45 -6.36 17.48
CA ASP A 185 -10.11 -6.69 17.01
C ASP A 185 -9.93 -6.51 15.50
N HIS A 186 -10.96 -6.82 14.70
CA HIS A 186 -10.93 -6.66 13.25
C HIS A 186 -10.93 -5.17 12.87
N LEU A 187 -11.67 -4.35 13.60
CA LEU A 187 -11.69 -2.90 13.42
C LEU A 187 -10.37 -2.24 13.83
N ARG A 188 -9.74 -2.70 14.92
CA ARG A 188 -8.41 -2.20 15.34
C ARG A 188 -7.35 -2.53 14.29
N ARG A 189 -7.38 -3.73 13.71
CA ARG A 189 -6.49 -4.11 12.60
C ARG A 189 -6.72 -3.23 11.37
N LEU A 190 -7.97 -3.04 10.97
CA LEU A 190 -8.33 -2.18 9.84
C LEU A 190 -7.85 -0.73 10.04
N ASN A 191 -8.05 -0.19 11.25
CA ASN A 191 -7.61 1.16 11.59
C ASN A 191 -6.08 1.27 11.58
N ARG A 192 -5.37 0.29 12.15
CA ARG A 192 -3.90 0.26 12.13
C ARG A 192 -3.35 0.21 10.70
N LEU A 193 -3.94 -0.60 9.83
CA LEU A 193 -3.56 -0.69 8.42
C LEU A 193 -3.85 0.61 7.66
N GLY A 194 -5.01 1.21 7.90
CA GLY A 194 -5.35 2.52 7.33
C GLY A 194 -4.40 3.63 7.78
N THR A 195 -4.06 3.68 9.06
CA THR A 195 -3.08 4.64 9.61
C THR A 195 -1.70 4.42 9.01
N LEU A 196 -1.27 3.17 8.83
CA LEU A 196 0.01 2.86 8.19
C LEU A 196 0.04 3.35 6.73
N GLN A 197 -1.03 3.08 5.99
CA GLN A 197 -1.16 3.50 4.59
C GLN A 197 -1.25 5.02 4.44
N GLY A 198 -1.96 5.69 5.34
CA GLY A 198 -2.00 7.16 5.42
C GLY A 198 -0.64 7.75 5.75
N PHE A 199 0.09 7.17 6.70
CA PHE A 199 1.45 7.59 7.03
C PHE A 199 2.39 7.47 5.83
N LEU A 200 2.38 6.34 5.12
CA LEU A 200 3.20 6.13 3.92
C LEU A 200 2.94 7.19 2.83
N SER A 201 1.67 7.62 2.70
CA SER A 201 1.26 8.65 1.73
C SER A 201 1.85 10.03 2.06
N VAL A 202 2.21 10.31 3.32
CA VAL A 202 2.87 11.55 3.77
C VAL A 202 4.38 11.39 3.81
N ALA A 203 4.86 10.28 4.35
CA ALA A 203 6.27 10.01 4.58
C ALA A 203 7.06 9.97 3.27
N TYR A 204 6.47 9.42 2.20
CA TYR A 204 7.17 9.29 0.92
C TYR A 204 7.40 10.65 0.22
N PRO A 205 6.38 11.54 0.08
CA PRO A 205 6.63 12.91 -0.38
C PRO A 205 7.59 13.70 0.51
N ALA A 206 7.48 13.57 1.84
CA ALA A 206 8.40 14.24 2.77
C ALA A 206 9.84 13.76 2.57
N TYR A 207 10.04 12.45 2.43
CA TYR A 207 11.31 11.85 2.07
C TYR A 207 11.81 12.37 0.72
N GLN A 208 10.95 12.46 -0.29
CA GLN A 208 11.34 12.95 -1.61
C GLN A 208 11.81 14.41 -1.57
N VAL A 209 11.16 15.26 -0.78
CA VAL A 209 11.61 16.64 -0.54
C VAL A 209 12.96 16.65 0.16
N LEU A 210 13.12 15.85 1.23
CA LEU A 210 14.38 15.73 1.96
C LEU A 210 15.52 15.25 1.05
N PHE A 211 15.27 14.22 0.25
CA PHE A 211 16.24 13.68 -0.70
C PHE A 211 16.58 14.72 -1.77
N LYS A 212 15.60 15.46 -2.30
CA LYS A 212 15.85 16.51 -3.29
C LYS A 212 16.76 17.62 -2.76
N VAL A 213 16.62 17.97 -1.47
CA VAL A 213 17.49 18.97 -0.80
C VAL A 213 18.87 18.39 -0.48
N ALA A 214 18.94 17.12 -0.11
CA ALA A 214 20.19 16.43 0.21
C ALA A 214 20.97 15.96 -1.02
N ASN A 215 20.34 15.89 -2.19
CA ASN A 215 20.93 15.48 -3.45
C ASN A 215 22.12 16.40 -3.78
N HIS A 216 23.27 15.81 -4.13
CA HIS A 216 24.54 16.53 -4.35
C HIS A 216 25.16 17.16 -3.08
N THR A 217 24.79 16.69 -1.89
CA THR A 217 25.42 17.10 -0.62
C THR A 217 26.04 15.89 0.11
N VAL A 218 26.81 16.15 1.16
CA VAL A 218 27.40 15.10 2.03
C VAL A 218 26.33 14.23 2.70
N TYR A 219 25.08 14.71 2.75
CA TYR A 219 23.95 14.01 3.37
C TYR A 219 23.19 13.06 2.42
N GLU A 220 23.60 12.95 1.15
CA GLU A 220 22.92 12.09 0.17
C GLU A 220 22.88 10.61 0.59
N LEU A 221 24.02 10.05 1.00
CA LEU A 221 24.15 8.66 1.46
C LEU A 221 23.35 8.38 2.74
N PRO A 222 23.46 9.20 3.80
CA PRO A 222 22.61 9.05 4.98
C PRO A 222 21.11 9.13 4.70
N VAL A 223 20.68 10.06 3.82
CA VAL A 223 19.26 10.19 3.45
C VAL A 223 18.80 9.02 2.59
N LEU A 224 19.65 8.47 1.71
CA LEU A 224 19.35 7.25 0.96
C LEU A 224 19.10 6.06 1.91
N LEU A 225 19.95 5.89 2.92
CA LEU A 225 19.87 4.81 3.91
C LEU A 225 18.70 4.95 4.89
N LEU A 226 18.08 6.13 4.96
CA LEU A 226 16.86 6.36 5.73
C LEU A 226 15.67 5.55 5.19
N LEU A 227 15.64 5.27 3.89
CA LEU A 227 14.52 4.57 3.23
C LEU A 227 14.41 3.09 3.65
N PRO A 228 15.51 2.30 3.68
CA PRO A 228 15.52 0.99 4.33
C PRO A 228 15.16 1.04 5.82
N ALA A 229 15.62 2.05 6.56
CA ALA A 229 15.33 2.18 7.99
C ALA A 229 13.83 2.41 8.24
N PHE A 230 13.18 3.26 7.42
CA PHE A 230 11.73 3.43 7.45
C PHE A 230 10.99 2.11 7.24
N LYS A 231 11.43 1.29 6.28
CA LYS A 231 10.83 -0.02 5.99
C LYS A 231 10.98 -1.03 7.13
N VAL A 232 11.99 -0.86 8.00
CA VAL A 232 12.23 -1.75 9.15
C VAL A 232 11.42 -1.34 10.36
N VAL A 233 11.13 -0.04 10.52
CA VAL A 233 10.31 0.48 11.64
C VAL A 233 8.81 0.33 11.39
N MET A 234 8.40 0.28 10.11
CA MET A 234 7.00 0.17 9.67
C MET A 234 6.54 -1.26 9.40
#